data_AF-A0A383CFB0-F1
#
_entry.id   AF-A0A383CFB0-F1
#
_cell.length_a   1.000
_cell.length_b   1.000
_cell.length_c   1.000
_cell.angle_alpha   90.00
_cell.angle_beta   90.00
_cell.angle_gamma   90.00
#
_symmetry.space_group_name_H-M   'P 1'
#
loop_
_entity.id
_entity.type
_entity.pdbx_description
1 polymer ?
#
loop_
_entity_poly.entity_id
_entity_poly.type
_entity_poly.pdbx_seq_one_letter_code
_entity_poly.pdbx_strand_id
1 'polypeptide(L)'
;MCVGFGLSAILQYNDPDPLVWGVSYGIVAFFALAHHLKMNIDWKFYGLFTGFTLVWGILLGLTLDGTVTFFDLFEEFQMKDPTVEIGREIGGLILMSLWTAVLTVTQYRRRK
;
A
#
# COMPACT_ATOMS: atom_id res chain seq x y z
N MET A 1 -10.76 6.52 2.21
CA MET A 1 -9.65 5.60 1.86
C MET A 1 -10.09 4.19 1.50
N CYS A 2 -11.09 3.56 2.15
CA CYS A 2 -11.55 2.21 1.76
C CYS A 2 -11.87 2.09 0.26
N VAL A 3 -12.70 3.00 -0.27
CA VAL A 3 -13.05 3.02 -1.71
C VAL A 3 -11.82 3.26 -2.57
N GLY A 4 -10.90 4.14 -2.16
CA GLY A 4 -9.65 4.41 -2.87
C GLY A 4 -8.77 3.17 -2.99
N PHE A 5 -8.46 2.51 -1.87
CA PHE A 5 -7.66 1.29 -1.87
C PHE A 5 -8.39 0.12 -2.58
N GLY A 6 -9.72 0.07 -2.51
CA GLY A 6 -10.52 -0.92 -3.25
C GLY A 6 -10.45 -0.72 -4.77
N LEU A 7 -10.55 0.52 -5.25
CA LEU A 7 -10.36 0.84 -6.67
C LEU A 7 -8.91 0.57 -7.10
N SER A 8 -7.93 0.94 -6.28
CA SER A 8 -6.53 0.61 -6.55
C SER A 8 -6.30 -0.90 -6.67
N ALA A 9 -6.90 -1.73 -5.82
CA ALA A 9 -6.80 -3.19 -5.91
C ALA A 9 -7.31 -3.73 -7.27
N ILE A 10 -8.36 -3.12 -7.83
CA ILE A 10 -8.89 -3.47 -9.15
C ILE A 10 -7.93 -3.01 -10.26
N LEU A 11 -7.33 -1.83 -10.12
CA LEU A 11 -6.39 -1.32 -11.12
C LEU A 11 -5.11 -2.19 -11.22
N GLN A 12 -4.74 -2.89 -10.15
CA GLN A 12 -3.57 -3.79 -10.16
C GLN A 12 -3.72 -4.98 -11.10
N TYR A 13 -4.90 -5.29 -11.65
CA TYR A 13 -5.04 -6.27 -12.73
C TYR A 13 -4.25 -5.90 -14.00
N ASN A 14 -3.84 -4.63 -14.14
CA ASN A 14 -3.01 -4.16 -15.24
C ASN A 14 -1.50 -4.28 -14.97
N ASP A 15 -1.09 -4.64 -13.75
CA ASP A 15 0.31 -4.81 -13.38
C ASP A 15 0.75 -6.27 -13.64
N PRO A 16 2.05 -6.55 -13.87
CA PRO A 16 2.54 -7.89 -14.22
C PRO A 16 2.39 -8.92 -13.10
N ASP A 17 2.39 -8.47 -11.83
CA ASP A 17 2.13 -9.28 -10.64
C ASP A 17 0.82 -8.90 -9.92
N PRO A 18 -0.35 -9.09 -10.57
CA PRO A 18 -1.61 -8.50 -10.14
C PRO A 18 -2.13 -9.05 -8.81
N LEU A 19 -1.78 -10.31 -8.48
CA LEU A 19 -2.28 -10.97 -7.28
C LEU A 19 -1.65 -10.41 -6.01
N VAL A 20 -0.32 -10.27 -5.98
CA VAL A 20 0.42 -9.80 -4.80
C VAL A 20 -0.02 -8.37 -4.45
N TRP A 21 -0.10 -7.52 -5.47
CA TRP A 21 -0.53 -6.13 -5.31
C TRP A 21 -2.02 -6.02 -4.99
N GLY A 22 -2.88 -6.70 -5.75
CA GLY A 22 -4.33 -6.70 -5.52
C GLY A 22 -4.70 -7.18 -4.12
N VAL A 23 -4.05 -8.23 -3.62
CA VAL A 23 -4.24 -8.72 -2.23
C VAL A 23 -3.77 -7.68 -1.21
N SER A 24 -2.62 -7.06 -1.41
CA SER A 24 -2.08 -6.06 -0.48
C SER A 24 -3.01 -4.85 -0.36
N TYR A 25 -3.44 -4.28 -1.48
CA TYR A 25 -4.43 -3.20 -1.52
C TYR A 25 -5.78 -3.64 -0.93
N GLY A 26 -6.21 -4.87 -1.20
CA GLY A 26 -7.42 -5.47 -0.62
C GLY A 26 -7.38 -5.57 0.90
N ILE A 27 -6.24 -5.96 1.48
CA ILE A 27 -6.04 -6.00 2.95
C ILE A 27 -6.18 -4.60 3.55
N VAL A 28 -5.58 -3.58 2.92
CA VAL A 28 -5.68 -2.20 3.40
C VAL A 28 -7.11 -1.66 3.28
N ALA A 29 -7.82 -2.00 2.20
CA ALA A 29 -9.24 -1.68 2.03
C ALA A 29 -10.08 -2.35 3.13
N PHE A 30 -9.85 -3.63 3.42
CA PHE A 30 -10.49 -4.37 4.49
C PHE A 30 -10.23 -3.73 5.86
N PHE A 31 -8.98 -3.38 6.18
CA PHE A 31 -8.64 -2.67 7.41
C PHE A 31 -9.33 -1.32 7.55
N ALA A 32 -9.42 -0.56 6.46
CA ALA A 32 -10.16 0.70 6.45
C ALA A 32 -11.66 0.49 6.72
N LEU A 33 -12.26 -0.55 6.12
CA LEU A 33 -13.65 -0.92 6.35
C LEU A 33 -13.89 -1.41 7.78
N ALA A 34 -13.05 -2.31 8.27
CA ALA A 34 -13.15 -2.88 9.61
C ALA A 34 -13.05 -1.79 10.69
N HIS A 35 -12.13 -0.83 10.51
CA HIS A 35 -12.02 0.33 11.40
C HIS A 35 -13.26 1.24 11.35
N HIS A 36 -13.87 1.42 10.17
CA HIS A 36 -15.10 2.20 10.01
C HIS A 36 -16.30 1.52 10.67
N LEU A 37 -16.46 0.21 10.47
CA LEU A 37 -17.49 -0.63 11.10
C LEU A 37 -17.23 -0.91 12.58
N LYS A 38 -16.15 -0.37 13.16
CA LYS A 38 -15.73 -0.56 14.57
C LYS A 38 -15.60 -2.04 14.94
N MET A 39 -15.14 -2.87 14.00
CA MET A 39 -14.85 -4.28 14.28
C MET A 39 -13.74 -4.39 15.34
N ASN A 40 -13.83 -5.42 16.18
CA ASN A 40 -12.88 -5.64 17.27
C ASN A 40 -11.58 -6.31 16.78
N ILE A 41 -10.84 -5.61 15.92
CA ILE A 41 -9.51 -6.02 15.48
C ILE A 41 -8.47 -5.34 16.38
N ASP A 42 -7.53 -6.12 16.91
CA ASP A 42 -6.43 -5.60 17.72
C ASP A 42 -5.57 -4.65 16.88
N TRP A 43 -5.20 -3.51 17.45
CA TRP A 43 -4.32 -2.50 16.83
C TRP A 43 -3.01 -3.12 16.33
N LYS A 44 -2.53 -4.21 16.97
CA LYS A 44 -1.32 -4.94 16.58
C LYS A 44 -1.35 -5.43 15.13
N PHE A 45 -2.51 -5.82 14.60
CA PHE A 45 -2.60 -6.30 13.22
C PHE A 45 -2.34 -5.18 12.20
N TYR A 46 -2.90 -4.01 12.43
CA TYR A 46 -2.63 -2.81 11.63
C TYR A 46 -1.15 -2.42 11.73
N GLY A 47 -0.57 -2.49 12.93
CA GLY A 47 0.83 -2.15 13.18
C GLY A 47 1.80 -3.13 12.51
N LEU A 48 1.49 -4.43 12.55
CA LEU A 48 2.29 -5.46 11.88
C LEU A 48 2.29 -5.23 10.36
N PHE A 49 1.13 -4.93 9.76
CA PHE A 49 1.04 -4.66 8.33
C PHE A 49 1.73 -3.35 7.92
N THR A 50 1.68 -2.33 8.79
CA THR A 50 2.47 -1.11 8.64
C THR A 50 3.97 -1.44 8.57
N GLY A 51 4.47 -2.23 9.52
CA GLY A 51 5.88 -2.66 9.55
C GLY A 51 6.26 -3.48 8.32
N PHE A 52 5.41 -4.42 7.91
CA PHE A 52 5.61 -5.22 6.71
C PHE A 52 5.74 -4.36 5.44
N THR A 53 4.78 -3.47 5.20
CA THR A 53 4.79 -2.59 4.02
C THR A 53 5.96 -1.61 4.01
N LEU A 54 6.39 -1.10 5.18
CA LEU A 54 7.59 -0.27 5.29
C LEU A 54 8.86 -1.05 4.96
N VAL A 55 9.05 -2.23 5.56
CA VAL A 55 10.25 -3.05 5.33
C VAL A 55 10.31 -3.45 3.86
N TRP A 56 9.18 -3.86 3.28
CA TRP A 56 9.13 -4.19 1.86
C TRP A 56 9.44 -2.98 0.98
N GLY A 57 8.87 -1.80 1.28
CA GLY A 57 9.17 -0.58 0.52
C GLY A 57 10.64 -0.18 0.58
N ILE A 58 11.28 -0.35 1.74
CA ILE A 58 12.73 -0.13 1.90
C ILE A 58 13.53 -1.13 1.07
N LEU A 59 13.23 -2.43 1.19
CA LEU A 59 13.94 -3.48 0.43
C LEU A 59 13.82 -3.26 -1.08
N LEU A 60 12.64 -2.86 -1.55
CA LEU A 60 12.39 -2.57 -2.96
C LEU A 60 13.10 -1.27 -3.41
N GLY A 61 13.19 -0.27 -2.53
CA GLY A 61 13.99 0.93 -2.78
C GLY A 61 15.49 0.66 -2.88
N LEU A 62 16.00 -0.35 -2.17
CA LEU A 62 17.41 -0.75 -2.25
C LEU A 62 17.77 -1.48 -3.55
N THR A 63 16.78 -2.02 -4.26
CA THR A 63 16.98 -2.63 -5.59
C THR A 63 16.84 -1.64 -6.74
N LEU A 64 16.54 -0.36 -6.44
CA LEU A 64 16.36 0.68 -7.44
C LEU A 64 17.72 1.23 -7.89
N ASP A 65 18.23 0.73 -9.01
CA ASP A 65 19.45 1.22 -9.65
C ASP A 65 19.13 2.44 -10.55
N GLY A 66 18.78 3.58 -9.96
CA GLY A 66 18.55 4.82 -10.72
C GLY A 66 17.74 5.89 -9.99
N THR A 67 17.59 7.06 -10.63
CA THR A 67 16.70 8.13 -10.18
C THR A 67 15.44 8.14 -11.04
N VAL A 68 14.31 7.71 -10.48
CA VAL A 68 12.99 7.89 -11.11
C VAL A 68 12.51 9.31 -10.79
N THR A 69 12.17 10.12 -11.79
CA THR A 69 11.54 11.42 -11.49
C THR A 69 10.05 11.22 -11.25
N PHE A 70 9.47 12.07 -10.40
CA PHE A 70 8.05 11.96 -10.01
C PHE A 70 7.10 12.02 -11.21
N PHE A 71 7.48 12.71 -12.29
CA PHE A 71 6.65 12.82 -13.50
C PHE A 71 6.68 11.54 -14.34
N ASP A 72 7.79 10.80 -14.37
CA ASP A 72 7.91 9.53 -15.11
C ASP A 72 6.92 8.47 -14.58
N LEU A 73 6.55 8.56 -13.29
CA LEU A 73 5.55 7.68 -12.64
C LEU A 73 4.13 7.80 -13.21
N PHE A 74 3.82 8.89 -13.92
CA PHE A 74 2.50 9.19 -14.47
C PHE A 74 2.49 9.25 -16.00
N GLU A 75 3.65 9.24 -16.65
CA GLU A 75 3.78 9.35 -18.11
C GLU A 75 3.49 8.02 -18.83
N GLU A 76 3.84 6.89 -18.22
CA GLU A 76 3.61 5.57 -18.81
C GLU A 76 2.35 4.89 -18.26
N PHE A 77 1.25 4.99 -19.03
CA PHE A 77 -0.01 4.28 -18.73
C PHE A 77 0.08 2.76 -18.98
N GLN A 78 1.07 2.31 -19.77
CA GLN A 78 1.45 0.91 -19.89
C GLN A 78 2.84 0.75 -19.29
N MET A 79 3.00 -0.16 -18.32
CA MET A 79 4.32 -0.50 -17.76
C MET A 79 5.21 -1.05 -18.88
N LYS A 80 6.11 -0.22 -19.41
CA LYS A 80 7.15 -0.63 -20.37
C LYS A 80 8.54 -0.42 -19.79
N ASP A 81 8.70 0.55 -18.89
CA ASP A 81 9.93 0.79 -18.16
C ASP A 81 9.94 0.12 -16.76
N PRO A 82 10.83 -0.86 -16.51
CA PRO A 82 10.98 -1.52 -15.20
C PRO A 82 11.29 -0.56 -14.04
N THR A 83 11.95 0.56 -14.31
CA THR A 83 12.32 1.55 -13.28
C THR A 83 11.09 2.35 -12.83
N VAL A 84 10.20 2.67 -13.75
CA VAL A 84 8.92 3.35 -13.45
C VAL A 84 7.97 2.42 -12.69
N GLU A 85 7.95 1.13 -13.03
CA GLU A 85 7.20 0.11 -12.32
C GLU A 85 7.59 0.03 -10.83
N ILE A 86 8.88 -0.17 -10.54
CA ILE A 86 9.37 -0.24 -9.15
C ILE A 86 9.07 1.07 -8.40
N GLY A 87 9.18 2.21 -9.07
CA GLY A 87 8.81 3.51 -8.49
C GLY A 87 7.32 3.60 -8.08
N ARG A 88 6.41 3.08 -8.93
CA ARG A 88 4.96 3.01 -8.61
C ARG A 88 4.70 2.06 -7.43
N GLU A 89 5.36 0.93 -7.41
CA GLU A 89 5.26 -0.07 -6.33
C GLU A 89 5.70 0.50 -4.97
N ILE A 90 6.83 1.20 -4.94
CA ILE A 90 7.32 1.91 -3.75
C ILE A 90 6.29 2.97 -3.30
N GLY A 91 5.75 3.76 -4.23
CA GLY A 91 4.71 4.73 -3.94
C GLY A 91 3.46 4.10 -3.30
N GLY A 92 3.03 2.95 -3.82
CA GLY A 92 1.94 2.16 -3.27
C GLY A 92 2.22 1.68 -1.84
N LEU A 93 3.41 1.14 -1.58
CA LEU A 93 3.84 0.69 -0.25
C LEU A 93 3.91 1.84 0.77
N ILE A 94 4.35 3.03 0.35
CA ILE A 94 4.33 4.24 1.18
C ILE A 94 2.87 4.62 1.54
N LEU A 95 1.96 4.65 0.57
CA LEU A 95 0.56 4.97 0.85
C LEU A 95 -0.11 3.95 1.78
N MET A 96 0.15 2.66 1.56
CA MET A 96 -0.37 1.58 2.41
C MET A 96 0.18 1.68 3.84
N SER A 97 1.49 1.87 4.01
CA SER A 97 2.13 2.01 5.31
C SER A 97 1.63 3.23 6.08
N LEU A 98 1.56 4.40 5.45
CA LEU A 98 1.06 5.62 6.08
C LEU A 98 -0.39 5.45 6.56
N TRP A 99 -1.25 4.88 5.72
CA TRP A 99 -2.66 4.71 6.10
C TRP A 99 -2.83 3.68 7.22
N THR A 100 -2.14 2.54 7.13
CA THR A 100 -2.21 1.52 8.19
C THR A 100 -1.57 1.98 9.50
N ALA A 101 -0.56 2.87 9.46
CA ALA A 101 -0.01 3.52 10.65
C ALA A 101 -1.07 4.41 11.34
N VAL A 102 -1.81 5.20 10.57
CA VAL A 102 -2.92 6.01 11.09
C VAL A 102 -3.96 5.11 11.78
N LEU A 103 -4.39 4.02 11.12
CA LEU A 103 -5.35 3.08 11.69
C LEU A 103 -4.83 2.41 12.98
N THR A 104 -3.54 2.10 13.02
CA THR A 104 -2.87 1.55 14.21
C THR A 104 -3.01 2.52 15.39
N VAL A 105 -2.68 3.79 15.19
CA VAL A 105 -2.74 4.82 16.24
C VAL A 105 -4.18 5.08 16.67
N THR A 106 -5.13 5.19 15.74
CA THR A 106 -6.53 5.44 16.08
C THR A 106 -7.15 4.27 16.83
N GLN A 107 -6.87 3.03 16.42
CA GLN A 107 -7.38 1.84 17.10
C GLN A 107 -6.75 1.64 18.47
N TYR A 108 -5.45 1.93 18.62
CA TYR A 108 -4.79 1.93 19.93
C TYR A 108 -5.42 2.94 20.90
N ARG A 109 -5.73 4.14 20.41
CA ARG A 109 -6.41 5.19 21.20
C ARG A 109 -7.84 4.83 21.58
N ARG A 110 -8.57 4.07 20.76
CA ARG A 110 -9.93 3.58 21.07
C ARG A 110 -9.97 2.53 22.19
N ARG A 111 -8.85 1.85 22.45
CA ARG A 111 -8.73 0.81 23.48
C ARG A 111 -8.42 1.39 24.87
N LYS A 112 -7.85 2.59 24.94
CA LYS A 112 -7.62 3.32 26.20
C LYS A 112 -8.89 4.03 26.64
#